data_AF-A0A0G1LDB5-F1
#
_entry.id   AF-A0A0G1LDB5-F1
#
_cell.length_a   1.000
_cell.length_b   1.000
_cell.length_c   1.000
_cell.angle_alpha   90.00
_cell.angle_beta   90.00
_cell.angle_gamma   90.00
#
_symmetry.space_group_name_H-M   'P 1'
#
loop_
_entity.id
_entity.type
_entity.pdbx_description
1 polymer ?
#
loop_
_entity_poly.entity_id
_entity_poly.type
_entity_poly.pdbx_seq_one_letter_code
_entity_poly.pdbx_strand_id
1 'polypeptide(L)' 'EALKITNNSVAEELGGLPSLKMHCSNLAADALKKAIENYQKKK' A
#
# COMPACT_ATOMS: atom_id res chain seq x y z
N GLU A 1 -7.51 -4.40 -9.97
CA GLU A 1 -7.53 -4.73 -8.52
C GLU A 1 -6.45 -4.02 -7.72
N ALA A 2 -5.16 -4.19 -8.03
CA ALA A 2 -4.06 -3.73 -7.17
C ALA A 2 -4.04 -2.21 -6.85
N LEU A 3 -4.53 -1.33 -7.73
CA LEU A 3 -4.63 0.12 -7.46
C LEU A 3 -5.67 0.51 -6.40
N LYS A 4 -6.59 -0.41 -6.04
CA LYS A 4 -7.60 -0.18 -5.01
C LYS A 4 -7.09 -0.47 -3.60
N ILE A 5 -5.88 -1.04 -3.48
CA ILE A 5 -5.25 -1.32 -2.18
C ILE A 5 -4.88 0.02 -1.55
N THR A 6 -5.45 0.28 -0.36
CA THR A 6 -5.13 1.46 0.44
C THR A 6 -4.40 1.07 1.71
N ASN A 7 -3.76 2.05 2.33
CA ASN A 7 -3.08 1.89 3.61
C ASN A 7 -3.99 1.31 4.70
N ASN A 8 -5.24 1.75 4.73
CA ASN A 8 -6.22 1.25 5.69
C ASN A 8 -6.56 -0.21 5.39
N SER A 9 -6.75 -0.57 4.13
CA SER A 9 -7.01 -1.97 3.73
C SER A 9 -5.86 -2.90 4.12
N VAL A 10 -4.60 -2.44 4.01
CA VAL A 10 -3.43 -3.21 4.47
C VAL A 10 -3.44 -3.37 5.98
N ALA A 11 -3.80 -2.31 6.73
CA ALA A 11 -3.86 -2.36 8.18
C ALA A 11 -4.99 -3.23 8.72
N GLU A 12 -6.17 -3.15 8.10
CA GLU A 12 -7.33 -3.98 8.42
C GLU A 12 -7.00 -5.45 8.22
N GLU A 13 -6.33 -5.79 7.11
CA GLU A 13 -6.02 -7.19 6.80
C GLU A 13 -4.89 -7.78 7.65
N LEU A 14 -4.09 -6.93 8.29
CA LEU A 14 -3.13 -7.32 9.30
C LEU A 14 -3.75 -7.47 10.71
N GLY A 15 -5.08 -7.38 10.83
CA GLY A 15 -5.78 -7.47 12.11
C GLY A 15 -5.75 -6.16 12.91
N GLY A 16 -5.48 -5.04 12.25
CA GLY A 16 -5.25 -3.74 12.86
C GLY A 16 -3.78 -3.52 13.19
N LEU A 17 -3.34 -2.27 13.08
CA LEU A 17 -1.98 -1.87 13.42
C LEU A 17 -1.98 -0.77 14.47
N PRO A 18 -1.07 -0.82 15.45
CA PRO A 18 -0.89 0.29 16.38
C PRO A 18 -0.42 1.53 15.60
N SER A 19 -0.84 2.71 16.05
CA SER A 19 -0.60 4.01 15.39
C SER A 19 0.86 4.23 14.97
N LEU A 20 1.81 3.81 15.82
CA LEU A 20 3.25 3.91 15.55
C LEU A 20 3.69 3.10 14.31
N LYS A 21 3.04 1.97 14.02
CA LYS A 21 3.39 1.08 12.90
C LYS A 21 2.61 1.37 11.63
N MET A 22 1.65 2.30 11.65
CA MET A 22 0.89 2.68 10.45
C MET A 22 1.74 3.30 9.36
N HIS A 23 2.77 4.08 9.73
CA HIS A 23 3.72 4.64 8.76
C HIS A 23 4.36 3.54 7.88
N CYS A 24 4.69 2.38 8.45
CA CYS A 24 5.33 1.30 7.72
C CYS A 24 4.38 0.65 6.69
N SER A 25 3.10 0.54 7.03
CA SER A 25 2.07 0.05 6.11
C SER A 25 1.77 1.05 5.01
N ASN A 26 1.83 2.35 5.34
CA ASN A 26 1.72 3.42 4.35
C ASN A 26 2.82 3.34 3.29
N LEU A 27 4.05 3.11 3.75
CA LEU A 27 5.20 2.98 2.86
C LEU A 27 5.05 1.80 1.89
N ALA A 28 4.50 0.67 2.34
CA ALA A 28 4.32 -0.51 1.51
C ALA A 28 3.27 -0.30 0.40
N ALA A 29 2.10 0.26 0.71
CA ALA A 29 1.07 0.48 -0.30
C ALA A 29 1.48 1.57 -1.30
N ASP A 30 2.17 2.62 -0.83
CA ASP A 30 2.73 3.66 -1.70
C ASP A 30 3.78 3.10 -2.67
N ALA A 31 4.67 2.22 -2.19
CA ALA A 31 5.66 1.57 -3.03
C ALA A 31 5.02 0.68 -4.09
N LEU A 32 3.99 -0.10 -3.72
CA LEU A 32 3.23 -0.93 -4.66
C LEU A 32 2.58 -0.08 -5.76
N LYS A 33 1.94 1.02 -5.38
CA LYS A 33 1.28 1.93 -6.34
C LYS A 33 2.28 2.51 -7.33
N LYS A 34 3.43 3.01 -6.85
CA LYS A 34 4.51 3.52 -7.70
C LYS A 34 5.08 2.45 -8.63
N ALA A 35 5.22 1.21 -8.17
CA ALA A 35 5.70 0.10 -9.00
C ALA A 35 4.72 -0.21 -10.16
N ILE A 36 3.41 -0.20 -9.88
CA ILE A 36 2.37 -0.40 -10.90
C ILE A 36 2.38 0.75 -11.91
N GLU A 37 2.47 2.00 -11.45
CA GLU A 37 2.58 3.16 -12.33
C GLU A 37 3.84 3.10 -13.20
N ASN A 38 4.98 2.67 -12.65
CA ASN A 38 6.22 2.50 -13.41
C ASN A 38 6.06 1.43 -14.51
N TYR A 39 5.45 0.29 -14.18
CA TYR A 39 5.18 -0.77 -15.15
C TYR A 39 4.26 -0.28 -16.28
N GLN A 40 3.18 0.42 -15.94
CA GLN A 40 2.26 0.97 -16.95
C GLN A 40 2.92 2.01 -17.85
N LYS A 41 3.81 2.86 -17.30
CA LYS A 41 4.56 3.86 -18.08
C LYS A 41 5.61 3.26 -19.01
N LYS A 42 6.10 2.06 -18.71
CA LYS A 42 7.11 1.34 -19.51
C LYS A 42 6.50 0.45 -20.59
N LYS A 43 5.18 0.30 -20.62
CA LYS A 43 4.43 -0.48 -21.60
C LYS A 43 3.91 0.44 -22.69
#